data_AF-A0A1R1F372-F1
#
_entry.id   AF-A0A1R1F372-F1
#
_cell.length_a   1.000
_cell.length_b   1.000
_cell.length_c   1.000
_cell.angle_alpha   90.00
_cell.angle_beta   90.00
_cell.angle_gamma   90.00
#
_symmetry.space_group_name_H-M   'P 1'
#
loop_
_entity.id
_entity.type
_entity.pdbx_description
1 polymer ?
#
loop_
_entity_poly.entity_id
_entity_poly.type
_entity_poly.pdbx_seq_one_letter_code
_entity_poly.pdbx_strand_id
1 'polypeptide(L)'
;MDVVKFGEFIRKKRKERGYNLTQLSEKSGVSHPYLSQIENGKLKKIPSAEILGKIASHLGMSHAELLREAGHLTSDQVDQLLEWEGRIKNDSQIAQNIRYFVELLIGDRDKDFYNSIETAFIERVGEIFRKYNIQTKNKITVSDGNGIRQDIPKQYSDMILEIDNPQFQWDVLQELQDIAHEFHIKWNSAYEVGARQPRPKKLEDIIQHERITYNGHLLEEEDRQRVLEMLKLLFQNRSKS
;
A
#
# COMPACT_ATOMS: atom_id res chain seq x y z
N MET A 1 31.54 -7.52 7.88
CA MET A 1 31.23 -6.98 9.22
C MET A 1 31.26 -8.14 10.23
N ASP A 2 31.68 -7.93 11.48
CA ASP A 2 31.56 -8.96 12.52
C ASP A 2 30.13 -9.03 13.10
N VAL A 3 29.80 -10.10 13.83
CA VAL A 3 28.43 -10.37 14.30
C VAL A 3 27.92 -9.30 15.28
N VAL A 4 28.82 -8.68 16.05
CA VAL A 4 28.47 -7.65 17.03
C VAL A 4 28.08 -6.35 16.31
N LYS A 5 28.91 -5.89 15.38
CA LYS A 5 28.63 -4.71 14.56
C LYS A 5 27.39 -4.89 13.69
N PHE A 6 27.15 -6.10 13.18
CA PHE A 6 25.94 -6.41 12.44
C PHE A 6 24.68 -6.31 13.32
N GLY A 7 24.75 -6.81 14.56
CA GLY A 7 23.67 -6.65 15.52
C GLY A 7 23.33 -5.19 15.83
N GLU A 8 24.36 -4.36 16.05
CA GLU A 8 24.21 -2.92 16.26
C GLU A 8 23.58 -2.23 15.04
N PHE A 9 23.98 -2.63 13.83
CA PHE A 9 23.42 -2.13 12.58
C PHE A 9 21.92 -2.43 12.46
N ILE A 10 21.50 -3.69 12.70
CA ILE A 10 20.08 -4.07 12.68
C ILE A 10 19.29 -3.27 13.71
N ARG A 11 19.83 -3.13 14.92
CA ARG A 11 19.20 -2.35 16.00
C ARG A 11 19.01 -0.89 15.63
N LYS A 12 20.01 -0.29 14.97
CA LYS A 12 19.94 1.09 14.47
C LYS A 12 18.84 1.22 13.42
N LYS A 13 18.82 0.36 12.41
CA LYS A 13 17.80 0.38 11.34
C LYS A 13 16.38 0.19 11.86
N ARG A 14 16.18 -0.73 12.82
CA ARG A 14 14.89 -0.93 13.46
C ARG A 14 14.41 0.33 14.20
N LYS A 15 15.31 0.99 14.92
CA LYS A 15 14.99 2.24 15.63
C LYS A 15 14.72 3.40 14.67
N GLU A 16 15.43 3.50 13.55
CA GLU A 16 15.14 4.47 12.48
C GLU A 16 13.72 4.30 11.93
N ARG A 17 13.23 3.05 11.87
CA ARG A 17 11.85 2.71 11.49
C ARG A 17 10.82 2.92 12.60
N GLY A 18 11.24 3.34 13.80
CA GLY A 18 10.37 3.55 14.95
C GLY A 18 9.82 2.27 15.57
N TYR A 19 10.38 1.11 15.24
CA TYR A 19 9.88 -0.18 15.73
C TYR A 19 10.52 -0.57 17.06
N ASN A 20 9.73 -1.11 17.96
CA ASN A 20 10.23 -1.96 19.05
C ASN A 20 10.54 -3.37 18.52
N LEU A 21 11.18 -4.20 19.34
CA LEU A 21 11.63 -5.53 18.90
C LEU A 21 10.45 -6.47 18.61
N THR A 22 9.36 -6.38 19.38
CA THR A 22 8.11 -7.13 19.18
C THR A 22 7.47 -6.81 17.84
N GLN A 23 7.38 -5.53 17.49
CA GLN A 23 6.82 -5.09 16.21
C GLN A 23 7.63 -5.61 15.02
N LEU A 24 8.97 -5.62 15.11
CA LEU A 24 9.80 -6.21 14.05
C LEU A 24 9.57 -7.73 13.97
N SER A 25 9.42 -8.41 15.11
CA SER A 25 9.14 -9.84 15.16
C SER A 25 7.81 -10.20 14.48
N GLU A 26 6.73 -9.50 14.83
CA GLU A 26 5.40 -9.72 14.25
C GLU A 26 5.39 -9.47 12.74
N LYS A 27 6.02 -8.39 12.30
CA LYS A 27 6.06 -8.01 10.88
C LYS A 27 6.90 -8.97 10.03
N SER A 28 8.08 -9.34 10.53
CA SER A 28 9.00 -10.21 9.78
C SER A 28 8.68 -11.70 9.89
N GLY A 29 7.85 -12.10 10.85
CA GLY A 29 7.64 -13.51 11.18
C GLY A 29 8.86 -14.19 11.80
N VAL A 30 9.92 -13.44 12.13
CA VAL A 30 11.10 -13.93 12.83
C VAL A 30 10.89 -13.80 14.33
N SER A 31 11.22 -14.85 15.09
CA SER A 31 10.91 -14.88 16.51
C SER A 31 11.65 -13.80 17.31
N HIS A 32 10.95 -13.20 18.28
CA HIS A 32 11.49 -12.15 19.14
C HIS A 32 12.79 -12.55 19.87
N PRO A 33 12.92 -13.78 20.44
CA PRO A 33 14.18 -14.21 21.04
C PRO A 33 15.35 -14.24 20.04
N TYR A 34 15.09 -14.63 18.79
CA TYR A 34 16.12 -14.72 17.77
C TYR A 34 16.54 -13.33 17.27
N LEU A 35 15.60 -12.41 17.04
CA LEU A 35 15.90 -11.01 16.75
C LEU A 35 16.72 -10.35 17.87
N SER A 36 16.41 -10.67 19.14
CA SER A 36 17.18 -10.20 20.28
C SER A 36 18.62 -10.73 20.27
N GLN A 37 18.81 -12.00 19.89
CA GLN A 37 20.16 -12.57 19.76
C GLN A 37 20.95 -11.91 18.63
N ILE A 38 20.30 -11.60 17.50
CA ILE A 38 20.91 -10.86 16.38
C ILE A 38 21.38 -9.48 16.87
N GLU A 39 20.49 -8.67 17.42
CA GLU A 39 20.79 -7.26 17.77
C GLU A 39 21.84 -7.10 18.87
N ASN A 40 21.95 -8.10 19.74
CA ASN A 40 22.94 -8.10 20.82
C ASN A 40 24.24 -8.82 20.44
N GLY A 41 24.41 -9.22 19.18
CA GLY A 41 25.62 -9.91 18.71
C GLY A 41 25.87 -11.26 19.38
N LYS A 42 24.82 -11.91 19.90
CA LYS A 42 24.93 -13.18 20.66
C LYS A 42 24.97 -14.42 19.77
N LEU A 43 24.76 -14.27 18.47
CA LEU A 43 24.85 -15.38 17.53
C LEU A 43 26.31 -15.75 17.26
N LYS A 44 26.56 -17.04 17.04
CA LYS A 44 27.88 -17.53 16.61
C LYS A 44 28.23 -17.15 15.17
N LYS A 45 27.20 -16.92 14.34
CA LYS A 45 27.31 -16.62 12.91
C LYS A 45 26.20 -15.66 12.51
N ILE A 46 26.42 -14.95 11.41
CA ILE A 46 25.42 -14.08 10.79
C ILE A 46 24.23 -14.94 10.30
N PRO A 47 22.98 -14.46 10.41
CA PRO A 47 21.80 -15.20 9.95
C PRO A 47 21.85 -15.57 8.47
N SER A 48 21.06 -16.59 8.09
CA SER A 48 20.95 -17.03 6.69
C SER A 48 20.28 -15.99 5.82
N ALA A 49 20.52 -16.08 4.50
CA ALA A 49 19.93 -15.19 3.52
C ALA A 49 18.40 -15.13 3.58
N GLU A 50 17.75 -16.25 3.91
CA GLU A 50 16.29 -16.34 4.07
C GLU A 50 15.79 -15.49 5.25
N ILE A 51 16.44 -15.59 6.41
CA ILE A 51 16.10 -14.76 7.57
C ILE A 51 16.34 -13.28 7.26
N LEU A 52 17.45 -12.97 6.60
CA LEU A 52 17.77 -11.60 6.21
C LEU A 52 16.72 -11.03 5.25
N GLY A 53 16.24 -11.82 4.29
CA GLY A 53 15.15 -11.42 3.40
C GLY A 53 13.86 -11.09 4.14
N LYS A 54 13.50 -11.89 5.16
CA LYS A 54 12.30 -11.65 5.99
C LYS A 54 12.35 -10.35 6.79
N ILE A 55 13.54 -9.88 7.17
CA ILE A 55 13.70 -8.64 7.96
C ILE A 55 14.02 -7.41 7.11
N ALA A 56 14.60 -7.57 5.91
CA ALA A 56 15.11 -6.47 5.09
C ALA A 56 14.05 -5.40 4.76
N SER A 57 12.89 -5.81 4.23
CA SER A 57 11.80 -4.89 3.86
C SER A 57 11.28 -4.09 5.07
N HIS A 58 11.24 -4.72 6.24
CA HIS A 58 10.80 -4.11 7.49
C HIS A 58 11.84 -3.16 8.11
N LEU A 59 13.11 -3.34 7.76
CA LEU A 59 14.20 -2.42 8.10
C LEU A 59 14.35 -1.30 7.07
N GLY A 60 13.63 -1.39 5.95
CA GLY A 60 13.70 -0.39 4.90
C GLY A 60 14.87 -0.53 3.96
N MET A 61 15.35 -1.76 3.79
CA MET A 61 16.48 -2.09 2.94
C MET A 61 16.02 -3.10 1.90
N SER A 62 16.67 -3.11 0.74
CA SER A 62 16.52 -4.22 -0.19
C SER A 62 17.15 -5.47 0.40
N HIS A 63 16.74 -6.63 -0.11
CA HIS A 63 17.32 -7.91 0.30
C HIS A 63 18.83 -7.94 -0.02
N ALA A 64 19.21 -7.46 -1.21
CA ALA A 64 20.60 -7.37 -1.64
C ALA A 64 21.46 -6.47 -0.73
N GLU A 65 20.95 -5.30 -0.34
CA GLU A 65 21.65 -4.38 0.57
C GLU A 65 21.92 -5.03 1.93
N LEU A 66 20.92 -5.73 2.49
CA LEU A 66 21.11 -6.36 3.79
C LEU A 66 22.06 -7.56 3.73
N LEU A 67 22.03 -8.32 2.63
CA LEU A 67 22.99 -9.40 2.38
C LEU A 67 24.42 -8.88 2.26
N ARG A 68 24.62 -7.70 1.69
CA ARG A 68 25.93 -7.03 1.63
C ARG A 68 26.45 -6.69 3.02
N GLU A 69 25.64 -6.04 3.84
CA GLU A 69 26.03 -5.66 5.21
C GLU A 69 26.32 -6.90 6.08
N ALA A 70 25.59 -7.98 5.81
CA ALA A 70 25.80 -9.30 6.39
C ALA A 70 27.04 -10.04 5.82
N GLY A 71 27.70 -9.52 4.79
CA GLY A 71 28.89 -10.13 4.17
C GLY A 71 28.59 -11.39 3.35
N HIS A 72 27.34 -11.63 2.98
CA HIS A 72 26.93 -12.75 2.11
C HIS A 72 27.13 -12.46 0.62
N LEU A 73 27.22 -11.19 0.24
CA LEU A 73 27.47 -10.75 -1.13
C LEU A 73 28.62 -9.76 -1.18
N THR A 74 29.43 -9.83 -2.24
CA THR A 74 30.43 -8.79 -2.55
C THR A 74 29.75 -7.54 -3.14
N SER A 75 30.43 -6.39 -3.12
CA SER A 75 29.91 -5.17 -3.74
C SER A 75 29.53 -5.38 -5.21
N ASP A 76 30.39 -6.04 -5.99
CA ASP A 76 30.12 -6.34 -7.41
C ASP A 76 28.87 -7.23 -7.60
N GLN A 77 28.67 -8.21 -6.71
CA GLN A 77 27.48 -9.07 -6.75
C GLN A 77 26.20 -8.29 -6.39
N VAL A 78 26.30 -7.35 -5.46
CA VAL A 78 25.18 -6.49 -5.06
C VAL A 78 24.86 -5.50 -6.16
N ASP A 79 25.86 -4.89 -6.77
CA ASP A 79 25.66 -3.95 -7.87
C ASP A 79 25.01 -4.67 -9.07
N GLN A 80 25.45 -5.89 -9.40
CA GLN A 80 24.78 -6.73 -10.41
C GLN A 80 23.34 -7.10 -10.03
N LEU A 81 23.07 -7.42 -8.76
CA LEU A 81 21.73 -7.78 -8.28
C LEU A 81 20.80 -6.56 -8.22
N LEU A 82 21.31 -5.40 -7.82
CA LEU A 82 20.59 -4.12 -7.81
C LEU A 82 20.37 -3.60 -9.23
N GLU A 83 21.32 -3.80 -10.14
CA GLU A 83 21.13 -3.54 -11.57
C GLU A 83 20.12 -4.50 -12.20
N TRP A 84 20.07 -5.76 -11.77
CA TRP A 84 19.07 -6.74 -12.22
C TRP A 84 17.69 -6.46 -11.64
N GLU A 85 17.59 -6.15 -10.34
CA GLU A 85 16.37 -5.66 -9.69
C GLU A 85 15.92 -4.32 -10.27
N GLY A 86 16.84 -3.43 -10.61
CA GLY A 86 16.60 -2.16 -11.28
C GLY A 86 16.11 -2.34 -12.72
N ARG A 87 16.67 -3.31 -13.47
CA ARG A 87 16.19 -3.70 -14.81
C ARG A 87 14.81 -4.35 -14.76
N ILE A 88 14.50 -5.16 -13.75
CA ILE A 88 13.15 -5.71 -13.51
C ILE A 88 12.18 -4.60 -13.05
N LYS A 89 12.67 -3.57 -12.34
CA LYS A 89 11.88 -2.43 -11.85
C LYS A 89 11.61 -1.33 -12.90
N ASN A 90 12.43 -1.17 -13.93
CA ASN A 90 12.26 -0.11 -14.93
C ASN A 90 11.34 -0.46 -16.12
N ASP A 91 10.98 -1.74 -16.30
CA ASP A 91 9.88 -2.18 -17.20
C ASP A 91 8.68 -2.79 -16.43
N SER A 92 8.66 -2.55 -15.11
CA SER A 92 7.99 -3.31 -14.06
C SER A 92 6.46 -3.36 -14.07
N GLN A 93 5.95 -4.51 -13.64
CA GLN A 93 4.58 -4.73 -13.19
C GLN A 93 4.05 -3.59 -12.29
N ILE A 94 4.88 -2.94 -11.46
CA ILE A 94 4.47 -1.79 -10.64
C ILE A 94 4.10 -0.60 -11.52
N ALA A 95 4.89 -0.30 -12.55
CA ALA A 95 4.57 0.76 -13.50
C ALA A 95 3.31 0.44 -14.31
N GLN A 96 3.13 -0.82 -14.70
CA GLN A 96 1.90 -1.29 -15.34
C GLN A 96 0.69 -1.19 -14.40
N ASN A 97 0.85 -1.53 -13.12
CA ASN A 97 -0.22 -1.43 -12.12
C ASN A 97 -0.57 0.02 -11.80
N ILE A 98 0.41 0.92 -11.67
CA ILE A 98 0.17 2.35 -11.47
C ILE A 98 -0.60 2.92 -12.66
N ARG A 99 -0.15 2.67 -13.90
CA ARG A 99 -0.90 3.06 -15.11
C ARG A 99 -2.33 2.54 -15.09
N TYR A 100 -2.49 1.23 -14.84
CA TYR A 100 -3.79 0.59 -14.77
C TYR A 100 -4.72 1.19 -13.70
N PHE A 101 -4.24 1.42 -12.49
CA PHE A 101 -5.06 1.99 -11.41
C PHE A 101 -5.42 3.45 -11.68
N VAL A 102 -4.49 4.25 -12.17
CA VAL A 102 -4.76 5.65 -12.55
C VAL A 102 -5.83 5.71 -13.65
N GLU A 103 -5.70 4.87 -14.69
CA GLU A 103 -6.71 4.71 -15.74
C GLU A 103 -8.06 4.22 -15.20
N LEU A 104 -8.06 3.26 -14.27
CA LEU A 104 -9.29 2.74 -13.68
C LEU A 104 -10.01 3.78 -12.83
N LEU A 105 -9.29 4.53 -12.00
CA LEU A 105 -9.85 5.52 -11.07
C LEU A 105 -10.41 6.74 -11.80
N ILE A 106 -9.68 7.23 -12.81
CA ILE A 106 -9.92 8.53 -13.45
C ILE A 106 -10.54 8.35 -14.86
N GLY A 107 -10.56 7.13 -15.40
CA GLY A 107 -11.16 6.80 -16.70
C GLY A 107 -12.69 6.94 -16.73
N ASP A 108 -13.23 6.88 -17.96
CA ASP A 108 -14.59 7.23 -18.39
C ASP A 108 -15.71 6.87 -17.38
N ARG A 109 -16.09 7.84 -16.55
CA ARG A 109 -17.14 7.75 -15.54
C ARG A 109 -17.94 9.05 -15.48
N ASP A 110 -19.15 8.94 -14.94
CA ASP A 110 -20.08 10.05 -14.75
C ASP A 110 -19.42 11.26 -14.06
N LYS A 111 -19.71 12.48 -14.56
CA LYS A 111 -18.97 13.73 -14.27
C LYS A 111 -18.89 14.05 -12.77
N ASP A 112 -19.96 13.76 -12.03
CA ASP A 112 -20.04 14.05 -10.58
C ASP A 112 -19.27 13.02 -9.74
N PHE A 113 -19.21 11.77 -10.21
CA PHE A 113 -18.45 10.70 -9.56
C PHE A 113 -16.94 10.85 -9.80
N TYR A 114 -16.57 11.33 -10.99
CA TYR A 114 -15.19 11.67 -11.37
C TYR A 114 -14.56 12.72 -10.44
N ASN A 115 -15.27 13.80 -10.11
CA ASN A 115 -14.72 14.89 -9.30
C ASN A 115 -14.35 14.44 -7.87
N SER A 116 -15.12 13.52 -7.29
CA SER A 116 -14.86 12.98 -5.94
C SER A 116 -13.61 12.12 -5.90
N ILE A 117 -13.41 11.26 -6.91
CA ILE A 117 -12.21 10.40 -7.00
C ILE A 117 -10.97 11.24 -7.35
N GLU A 118 -11.09 12.19 -8.27
CA GLU A 118 -10.00 13.08 -8.64
C GLU A 118 -9.53 13.92 -7.44
N THR A 119 -10.46 14.43 -6.63
CA THR A 119 -10.14 15.17 -5.40
C THR A 119 -9.38 14.28 -4.42
N ALA A 120 -9.90 13.08 -4.12
CA ALA A 120 -9.24 12.13 -3.22
C ALA A 120 -7.86 11.73 -3.73
N PHE A 121 -7.70 11.50 -5.03
CA PHE A 121 -6.42 11.22 -5.66
C PHE A 121 -5.43 12.37 -5.46
N ILE A 122 -5.82 13.60 -5.81
CA ILE A 122 -4.93 14.78 -5.74
C ILE A 122 -4.49 15.03 -4.30
N GLU A 123 -5.40 14.95 -3.33
CA GLU A 123 -5.10 15.18 -1.93
C GLU A 123 -4.12 14.13 -1.40
N ARG A 124 -4.46 12.84 -1.56
CA ARG A 124 -3.74 11.72 -0.95
C ARG A 124 -2.41 11.44 -1.64
N VAL A 125 -2.38 11.43 -2.97
CA VAL A 125 -1.12 11.34 -3.72
C VAL A 125 -0.27 12.60 -3.46
N GLY A 126 -0.90 13.78 -3.37
CA GLY A 126 -0.22 15.03 -2.99
C GLY A 126 0.47 14.98 -1.62
N GLU A 127 -0.12 14.29 -0.64
CA GLU A 127 0.53 14.04 0.66
C GLU A 127 1.79 13.20 0.53
N ILE A 128 1.77 12.18 -0.33
CA ILE A 128 2.95 11.35 -0.62
C ILE A 128 4.03 12.21 -1.28
N PHE A 129 3.68 13.05 -2.26
CA PHE A 129 4.65 13.98 -2.87
C PHE A 129 5.29 14.90 -1.82
N ARG A 130 4.51 15.47 -0.90
CA ARG A 130 5.02 16.28 0.22
C ARG A 130 5.94 15.47 1.13
N LYS A 131 5.55 14.23 1.49
CA LYS A 131 6.35 13.31 2.32
C LYS A 131 7.73 13.04 1.72
N TYR A 132 7.83 12.95 0.41
CA TYR A 132 9.10 12.73 -0.32
C TYR A 132 9.79 14.03 -0.78
N ASN A 133 9.28 15.21 -0.40
CA ASN A 133 9.79 16.52 -0.80
C ASN A 133 9.88 16.71 -2.33
N ILE A 134 8.93 16.11 -3.07
CA ILE A 134 8.86 16.15 -4.53
C ILE A 134 8.10 17.42 -4.93
N GLN A 135 8.76 18.29 -5.69
CA GLN A 135 8.17 19.51 -6.22
C GLN A 135 7.51 19.20 -7.58
N THR A 136 6.19 19.36 -7.69
CA THR A 136 5.50 19.23 -8.99
C THR A 136 5.57 20.57 -9.74
N LYS A 137 6.17 20.58 -10.92
CA LYS A 137 6.24 21.79 -11.78
C LYS A 137 4.90 22.10 -12.46
N ASN A 138 4.02 21.10 -12.57
CA ASN A 138 2.76 21.21 -13.27
C ASN A 138 1.60 21.16 -12.26
N LYS A 139 0.84 22.24 -12.15
CA LYS A 139 -0.52 22.17 -11.61
C LYS A 139 -1.32 21.35 -12.61
N ILE A 140 -1.91 20.22 -12.22
CA ILE A 140 -2.85 19.54 -13.12
C ILE A 140 -4.00 20.52 -13.35
N THR A 141 -4.03 21.09 -14.55
CA THR A 141 -5.00 22.12 -14.92
C THR A 141 -6.06 21.42 -15.74
N VAL A 142 -7.21 21.14 -15.11
CA VAL A 142 -8.35 20.50 -15.77
C VAL A 142 -9.04 21.56 -16.63
N SER A 143 -8.77 21.59 -17.94
CA SER A 143 -9.50 22.49 -18.85
C SER A 143 -10.79 21.82 -19.33
N ASP A 144 -11.91 22.54 -19.26
CA ASP A 144 -13.29 22.06 -19.42
C ASP A 144 -13.92 22.35 -20.80
N GLY A 145 -13.11 22.71 -21.79
CA GLY A 145 -13.59 23.52 -22.91
C GLY A 145 -14.23 22.87 -24.15
N ASN A 146 -14.40 21.53 -24.28
CA ASN A 146 -15.19 20.81 -25.34
C ASN A 146 -14.59 19.46 -25.84
N GLY A 147 -13.86 18.67 -25.04
CA GLY A 147 -13.25 17.42 -25.55
C GLY A 147 -13.02 16.34 -24.50
N ILE A 148 -12.97 15.08 -24.95
CA ILE A 148 -12.79 13.89 -24.11
C ILE A 148 -11.43 13.94 -23.39
N ARG A 149 -11.45 13.81 -22.06
CA ARG A 149 -10.32 13.88 -21.11
C ARG A 149 -9.41 12.63 -21.12
N GLN A 150 -9.08 12.08 -22.29
CA GLN A 150 -8.30 10.83 -22.35
C GLN A 150 -6.84 10.99 -21.86
N ASP A 151 -6.29 12.20 -21.86
CA ASP A 151 -4.88 12.42 -21.53
C ASP A 151 -4.61 12.64 -20.03
N ILE A 152 -5.65 12.87 -19.20
CA ILE A 152 -5.46 13.19 -17.78
C ILE A 152 -4.89 11.99 -16.99
N PRO A 153 -5.44 10.76 -17.10
CA PRO A 153 -4.85 9.60 -16.43
C PRO A 153 -3.39 9.35 -16.87
N LYS A 154 -3.11 9.54 -18.14
CA LYS A 154 -1.76 9.41 -18.69
C LYS A 154 -0.79 10.42 -18.08
N GLN A 155 -1.19 11.69 -17.95
CA GLN A 155 -0.36 12.72 -17.31
C GLN A 155 -0.02 12.39 -15.85
N TYR A 156 -0.99 11.88 -15.08
CA TYR A 156 -0.76 11.47 -13.70
C TYR A 156 0.19 10.28 -13.61
N SER A 157 -0.04 9.25 -14.42
CA SER A 157 0.82 8.06 -14.42
C SER A 157 2.24 8.37 -14.89
N ASP A 158 2.41 9.12 -15.97
CA ASP A 158 3.73 9.53 -16.48
C ASP A 158 4.49 10.35 -15.42
N MET A 159 3.85 11.32 -14.77
CA MET A 159 4.47 12.11 -13.70
C MET A 159 4.95 11.25 -12.51
N ILE A 160 4.16 10.26 -12.09
CA ILE A 160 4.53 9.34 -11.00
C ILE A 160 5.71 8.46 -11.42
N LEU A 161 5.71 8.01 -12.68
CA LEU A 161 6.69 7.05 -13.18
C LEU A 161 8.02 7.69 -13.60
N GLU A 162 8.03 8.98 -13.94
CA GLU A 162 9.26 9.76 -14.16
C GLU A 162 10.12 9.91 -12.90
N ILE A 163 9.53 9.69 -11.72
CA ILE A 163 10.24 9.75 -10.44
C ILE A 163 10.90 8.39 -10.18
N ASP A 164 12.23 8.34 -10.36
CA ASP A 164 13.07 7.16 -10.09
C ASP A 164 13.25 6.93 -8.58
N ASN A 165 12.16 6.53 -7.90
CA ASN A 165 12.15 6.18 -6.50
C ASN A 165 11.16 5.01 -6.25
N PRO A 166 11.66 3.77 -6.07
CA PRO A 166 10.81 2.60 -5.92
C PRO A 166 9.90 2.61 -4.68
N GLN A 167 10.35 3.23 -3.57
CA GLN A 167 9.53 3.31 -2.36
C GLN A 167 8.39 4.32 -2.52
N PHE A 168 8.66 5.44 -3.19
CA PHE A 168 7.63 6.41 -3.57
C PHE A 168 6.58 5.76 -4.48
N GLN A 169 7.01 5.06 -5.53
CA GLN A 169 6.09 4.36 -6.45
C GLN A 169 5.24 3.31 -5.72
N TRP A 170 5.81 2.58 -4.77
CA TRP A 170 5.08 1.63 -3.93
C TRP A 170 4.03 2.30 -3.03
N ASP A 171 4.42 3.38 -2.34
CA ASP A 171 3.51 4.14 -1.49
C ASP A 171 2.34 4.69 -2.31
N VAL A 172 2.61 5.20 -3.52
CA VAL A 172 1.57 5.63 -4.46
C VAL A 172 0.67 4.47 -4.86
N LEU A 173 1.21 3.31 -5.24
CA LEU A 173 0.40 2.15 -5.62
C LEU A 173 -0.55 1.69 -4.49
N GLN A 174 -0.10 1.69 -3.24
CA GLN A 174 -0.96 1.37 -2.09
C GLN A 174 -2.09 2.38 -1.93
N GLU A 175 -1.81 3.67 -2.09
CA GLU A 175 -2.81 4.72 -2.00
C GLU A 175 -3.89 4.59 -3.09
N LEU A 176 -3.47 4.27 -4.32
CA LEU A 176 -4.40 4.03 -5.44
C LEU A 176 -5.32 2.83 -5.19
N GLN A 177 -4.79 1.77 -4.58
CA GLN A 177 -5.61 0.62 -4.19
C GLN A 177 -6.63 0.99 -3.11
N ASP A 178 -6.23 1.82 -2.14
CA ASP A 178 -7.12 2.28 -1.08
C ASP A 178 -8.24 3.18 -1.63
N ILE A 179 -7.92 4.08 -2.56
CA ILE A 179 -8.94 4.89 -3.26
C ILE A 179 -9.88 3.97 -4.05
N ALA A 180 -9.36 2.97 -4.77
CA ALA A 180 -10.19 2.04 -5.52
C ALA A 180 -11.18 1.28 -4.61
N HIS A 181 -10.71 0.85 -3.44
CA HIS A 181 -11.57 0.21 -2.44
C HIS A 181 -12.62 1.16 -1.84
N GLU A 182 -12.24 2.39 -1.49
CA GLU A 182 -13.12 3.41 -0.90
C GLU A 182 -14.31 3.71 -1.82
N PHE A 183 -14.04 3.89 -3.11
CA PHE A 183 -15.06 4.21 -4.12
C PHE A 183 -15.74 2.96 -4.71
N HIS A 184 -15.58 1.80 -4.08
CA HIS A 184 -16.22 0.54 -4.47
C HIS A 184 -15.98 0.16 -5.94
N ILE A 185 -14.78 0.45 -6.43
CA ILE A 185 -14.40 0.21 -7.82
C ILE A 185 -14.10 -1.28 -7.98
N LYS A 186 -15.00 -2.00 -8.67
CA LYS A 186 -14.81 -3.43 -8.95
C LYS A 186 -13.58 -3.62 -9.84
N TRP A 187 -12.62 -4.39 -9.34
CA TRP A 187 -11.41 -4.77 -10.05
C TRP A 187 -11.31 -6.29 -10.17
N ASN A 188 -11.06 -6.81 -11.37
CA ASN A 188 -10.77 -8.23 -11.57
C ASN A 188 -9.29 -8.48 -11.30
N SER A 189 -8.95 -9.29 -10.30
CA SER A 189 -7.55 -9.61 -10.05
C SER A 189 -7.31 -10.89 -9.26
N ALA A 190 -6.40 -11.71 -9.81
CA ALA A 190 -5.81 -12.90 -9.20
C ALA A 190 -4.78 -12.58 -8.09
N TYR A 191 -4.76 -11.37 -7.51
CA TYR A 191 -3.71 -10.88 -6.63
C TYR A 191 -4.20 -10.42 -5.24
N GLU A 192 -5.26 -11.01 -4.71
CA GLU A 192 -5.76 -10.76 -3.33
C GLU A 192 -4.80 -11.21 -2.20
N VAL A 193 -3.58 -11.65 -2.49
CA VAL A 193 -2.66 -12.16 -1.48
C VAL A 193 -1.92 -10.99 -0.79
N GLY A 194 -2.58 -10.39 0.20
CA GLY A 194 -1.94 -9.44 1.13
C GLY A 194 -2.76 -8.20 1.48
N ALA A 195 -3.87 -7.94 0.79
CA ALA A 195 -4.80 -6.90 1.23
C ALA A 195 -5.34 -7.27 2.61
N ARG A 196 -5.22 -6.36 3.58
CA ARG A 196 -5.92 -6.50 4.87
C ARG A 196 -7.37 -6.85 4.57
N GLN A 197 -7.88 -7.94 5.13
CA GLN A 197 -9.31 -8.23 5.01
C GLN A 197 -10.07 -6.96 5.42
N PRO A 198 -11.00 -6.47 4.59
CA PRO A 198 -11.76 -5.28 4.92
C PRO A 198 -12.41 -5.52 6.28
N ARG A 199 -12.30 -4.54 7.19
CA ARG A 199 -13.08 -4.61 8.43
C ARG A 199 -14.54 -4.79 8.00
N PRO A 200 -15.27 -5.80 8.50
CA PRO A 200 -16.65 -5.99 8.12
C PRO A 200 -17.39 -4.68 8.38
N LYS A 201 -17.92 -4.06 7.31
CA LYS A 201 -18.77 -2.87 7.45
C LYS A 201 -19.97 -3.29 8.27
N LYS A 202 -20.34 -2.48 9.26
CA LYS A 202 -21.53 -2.75 10.07
C LYS A 202 -22.74 -2.71 9.15
N LEU A 203 -23.67 -3.65 9.32
CA LEU A 203 -24.84 -3.74 8.46
C LEU A 203 -25.68 -2.45 8.52
N GLU A 204 -25.65 -1.76 9.66
CA GLU A 204 -26.28 -0.46 9.87
C GLU A 204 -25.71 0.63 8.95
N ASP A 205 -24.39 0.64 8.77
CA ASP A 205 -23.71 1.59 7.88
C ASP A 205 -24.00 1.24 6.41
N ILE A 206 -24.06 -0.07 6.12
CA ILE A 206 -24.41 -0.55 4.77
C ILE A 206 -25.83 -0.09 4.44
N ILE A 207 -26.83 -0.38 5.28
CA ILE A 207 -28.26 -0.16 5.02
C ILE A 207 -28.60 1.32 4.81
N GLN A 208 -27.81 2.28 5.29
CA GLN A 208 -28.10 3.71 5.14
C GLN A 208 -27.74 4.30 3.77
N HIS A 209 -27.05 3.55 2.90
CA HIS A 209 -26.72 4.03 1.56
C HIS A 209 -27.96 4.13 0.63
N GLU A 210 -28.03 5.21 -0.17
CA GLU A 210 -29.19 5.55 -1.02
C GLU A 210 -29.45 4.60 -2.20
N ARG A 211 -28.54 3.67 -2.51
CA ARG A 211 -28.60 2.79 -3.70
C ARG A 211 -28.49 1.30 -3.38
N ILE A 212 -28.99 0.88 -2.23
CA ILE A 212 -28.95 -0.53 -1.83
C ILE A 212 -30.12 -1.27 -2.42
N THR A 213 -29.84 -2.45 -2.97
CA THR A 213 -30.88 -3.33 -3.49
C THR A 213 -30.95 -4.63 -2.69
N TYR A 214 -32.16 -5.12 -2.44
CA TYR A 214 -32.40 -6.49 -1.97
C TYR A 214 -33.14 -7.28 -3.07
N ASN A 215 -32.57 -8.41 -3.50
CA ASN A 215 -33.10 -9.21 -4.62
C ASN A 215 -33.36 -8.40 -5.91
N GLY A 216 -32.55 -7.38 -6.18
CA GLY A 216 -32.68 -6.52 -7.36
C GLY A 216 -33.68 -5.37 -7.23
N HIS A 217 -34.37 -5.23 -6.09
CA HIS A 217 -35.25 -4.10 -5.80
C HIS A 217 -34.52 -3.07 -4.95
N LEU A 218 -34.57 -1.79 -5.34
CA LEU A 218 -34.05 -0.68 -4.54
C LEU A 218 -34.81 -0.62 -3.20
N LEU A 219 -34.06 -0.57 -2.11
CA LEU A 219 -34.63 -0.34 -0.78
C LEU A 219 -34.84 1.16 -0.63
N GLU A 220 -36.09 1.59 -0.60
CA GLU A 220 -36.44 2.99 -0.34
C GLU A 220 -36.17 3.35 1.12
N GLU A 221 -36.17 4.65 1.46
CA GLU A 221 -35.87 5.10 2.83
C GLU A 221 -36.76 4.43 3.89
N GLU A 222 -38.05 4.23 3.58
CA GLU A 222 -38.96 3.52 4.48
C GLU A 222 -38.56 2.05 4.70
N ASP A 223 -38.10 1.36 3.67
CA ASP A 223 -37.67 -0.03 3.76
C ASP A 223 -36.39 -0.16 4.56
N ARG A 224 -35.44 0.76 4.34
CA ARG A 224 -34.20 0.86 5.12
C ARG A 224 -34.50 1.03 6.61
N GLN A 225 -35.41 1.94 6.96
CA GLN A 225 -35.79 2.16 8.36
C GLN A 225 -36.49 0.94 8.97
N ARG A 226 -37.43 0.31 8.24
CA ARG A 226 -38.11 -0.91 8.72
C ARG A 226 -37.14 -2.05 9.00
N VAL A 227 -36.16 -2.27 8.13
CA VAL A 227 -35.14 -3.31 8.32
C VAL A 227 -34.30 -3.02 9.58
N LEU A 228 -33.89 -1.76 9.79
CA LEU A 228 -33.14 -1.37 10.98
C LEU A 228 -33.94 -1.54 12.27
N GLU A 229 -35.23 -1.23 12.26
CA GLU A 229 -36.11 -1.44 13.42
C GLU A 229 -36.33 -2.92 13.73
N MET A 230 -36.56 -3.75 12.70
CA MET A 230 -36.66 -5.20 12.89
C MET A 230 -35.37 -5.80 13.48
N LEU A 231 -34.21 -5.36 12.98
CA LEU A 231 -32.92 -5.79 13.53
C LEU A 231 -32.75 -5.33 14.98
N LYS A 232 -33.13 -4.09 15.32
CA LYS A 232 -33.10 -3.62 16.73
C LYS A 232 -33.95 -4.52 17.63
N LEU A 233 -35.15 -4.92 17.20
CA LEU A 233 -36.03 -5.80 17.97
C LEU A 233 -35.47 -7.22 18.12
N LEU A 234 -34.88 -7.78 17.07
CA LEU A 234 -34.30 -9.14 17.08
C LEU A 234 -33.06 -9.26 17.96
N PHE A 235 -32.32 -8.16 18.16
CA PHE A 235 -31.07 -8.15 18.90
C PHE A 235 -31.16 -7.45 20.28
N GLN A 236 -32.35 -6.96 20.68
CA GLN A 236 -32.59 -6.20 21.92
C GLN A 236 -32.09 -6.87 23.21
N ASN A 237 -32.06 -8.20 23.25
CA ASN A 237 -31.67 -8.99 24.44
C ASN A 237 -30.28 -9.64 24.34
N ARG A 238 -29.49 -9.33 23.31
CA ARG A 238 -28.11 -9.85 23.18
C ARG A 238 -27.14 -8.85 23.81
N SER A 239 -26.40 -9.29 24.83
CA SER A 239 -25.28 -8.51 25.37
C SER A 239 -24.24 -8.27 24.27
N LYS A 240 -23.76 -7.03 24.15
CA LYS A 240 -22.66 -6.70 23.25
C LYS A 240 -21.42 -7.49 23.69
N SER A 241 -20.97 -8.45 22.88
CA SER A 241 -19.71 -9.18 23.06
C SER A 241 -18.53 -8.37 22.54
#